data_AF-Q9X3N4-F1
#
_entry.id   AF-Q9X3N4-F1
#
_cell.length_a   1.000
_cell.length_b   1.000
_cell.length_c   1.000
_cell.angle_alpha   90.00
_cell.angle_beta   90.00
_cell.angle_gamma   90.00
#
_symmetry.space_group_name_H-M   'P 1'
#
loop_
_entity.id
_entity.type
_entity.pdbx_description
1 polymer ?
#
loop_
_entity_poly.entity_id
_entity_poly.type
_entity_poly.pdbx_seq_one_letter_code
_entity_poly.pdbx_strand_id
1 'polypeptide(L)'
;PVLAGLAVSVFGLIASAMARIWIVNKVDFADSRNLFTVGVALIFGAGDFTLNIGNFALGGIATSTLAALVLYQLLGIGRSDS
;
A
#
# COMPACT_ATOMS: atom_id res chain seq x y z
N PRO A 1 -0.79 -17.75 -25.29
CA PRO A 1 -0.77 -16.29 -25.57
C PRO A 1 -2.09 -15.56 -25.26
N VAL A 2 -3.25 -16.08 -25.67
CA VAL A 2 -4.56 -15.41 -25.48
C VAL A 2 -5.10 -15.46 -24.03
N LEU A 3 -4.81 -16.55 -23.30
CA LEU A 3 -5.20 -16.68 -21.88
C LEU A 3 -4.52 -15.64 -20.99
N ALA A 4 -3.27 -15.28 -21.28
CA ALA A 4 -2.54 -14.25 -20.55
C ALA A 4 -3.19 -12.87 -20.75
N GLY A 5 -3.62 -12.55 -21.98
CA GLY A 5 -4.33 -11.30 -22.28
C GLY A 5 -5.69 -11.21 -21.58
N LEU A 6 -6.44 -12.31 -21.53
CA LEU A 6 -7.71 -12.36 -20.82
C LEU A 6 -7.51 -12.19 -19.30
N ALA A 7 -6.52 -12.88 -18.72
CA ALA A 7 -6.23 -12.80 -17.28
C ALA A 7 -5.86 -11.38 -16.85
N VAL A 8 -5.00 -10.68 -17.62
CA VAL A 8 -4.64 -9.28 -17.36
C VAL A 8 -5.86 -8.37 -17.47
N SER A 9 -6.72 -8.58 -18.46
CA SER A 9 -7.95 -7.79 -18.62
C SER A 9 -8.91 -7.96 -17.44
N VAL A 10 -9.11 -9.20 -16.97
CA VAL A 10 -9.94 -9.49 -15.79
C VAL A 10 -9.36 -8.83 -14.53
N PHE A 11 -8.05 -8.89 -14.35
CA PHE A 11 -7.38 -8.24 -13.23
C PHE A 11 -7.55 -6.71 -13.26
N GLY A 12 -7.44 -6.10 -14.45
CA GLY A 12 -7.69 -4.66 -14.64
C GLY A 12 -9.14 -4.25 -14.38
N LEU A 13 -10.11 -5.10 -14.73
CA LEU A 13 -11.52 -4.87 -14.43
C LEU A 13 -11.80 -4.94 -12.92
N ILE A 14 -11.16 -5.88 -12.20
CA ILE A 14 -11.27 -5.99 -10.74
C ILE A 14 -10.67 -4.74 -10.06
N ALA A 15 -9.47 -4.30 -10.49
CA ALA A 15 -8.85 -3.08 -9.96
C ALA A 15 -9.74 -1.84 -10.19
N SER A 16 -10.37 -1.74 -11.36
CA SER A 16 -11.29 -0.65 -11.69
C SER A 16 -12.56 -0.69 -10.82
N ALA A 17 -13.06 -1.89 -10.49
CA ALA A 17 -14.20 -2.04 -9.57
C ALA A 17 -13.86 -1.55 -8.16
N MET A 18 -12.64 -1.84 -7.65
CA MET A 18 -12.17 -1.33 -6.36
C MET A 18 -12.12 0.21 -6.33
N ALA A 19 -11.53 0.82 -7.35
CA ALA A 19 -11.47 2.28 -7.47
C ALA A 19 -12.88 2.92 -7.51
N ARG A 20 -13.83 2.27 -8.20
CA ARG A 20 -15.22 2.73 -8.28
C ARG A 20 -15.92 2.71 -6.92
N ILE A 21 -15.67 1.73 -6.07
CA ILE A 21 -16.28 1.65 -4.73
C ILE A 21 -15.89 2.88 -3.90
N TRP A 22 -14.63 3.29 -3.93
CA TRP A 22 -14.17 4.49 -3.21
C TRP A 22 -14.86 5.76 -3.69
N ILE A 23 -14.98 5.91 -5.01
CA ILE A 23 -15.67 7.06 -5.62
C ILE A 23 -17.14 7.09 -5.20
N VAL A 24 -17.83 5.94 -5.29
CA VAL A 24 -19.26 5.82 -4.92
C VAL A 24 -19.47 6.09 -3.43
N ASN A 25 -18.53 5.67 -2.58
CA ASN A 25 -18.61 5.87 -1.14
C ASN A 25 -18.18 7.30 -0.69
N LYS A 26 -17.93 8.22 -1.64
CA LYS A 26 -17.47 9.60 -1.38
C LYS A 26 -16.29 9.65 -0.41
N VAL A 27 -15.31 8.79 -0.65
CA VAL A 27 -14.01 8.76 0.03
C VAL A 27 -13.33 10.11 -0.23
N ASP A 28 -13.39 11.01 0.76
CA ASP A 28 -12.88 12.37 0.65
C ASP A 28 -11.35 12.37 0.79
N PHE A 29 -10.64 12.52 -0.32
CA PHE A 29 -9.18 12.48 -0.34
C PHE A 29 -8.53 13.74 0.29
N ALA A 30 -9.32 14.74 0.68
CA ALA A 30 -8.81 15.88 1.43
C ALA A 30 -8.58 15.55 2.92
N ASP A 31 -9.20 14.49 3.45
CA ASP A 31 -8.94 14.02 4.81
C ASP A 31 -7.67 13.15 4.85
N SER A 32 -6.73 13.53 5.70
CA SER A 32 -5.43 12.85 5.86
C SER A 32 -5.58 11.35 6.17
N ARG A 33 -6.65 10.92 6.86
CA ARG A 33 -6.92 9.50 7.16
C ARG A 33 -7.25 8.70 5.91
N ASN A 34 -7.97 9.34 5.01
CA ASN A 34 -8.47 8.72 3.80
C ASN A 34 -7.37 8.67 2.73
N LEU A 35 -6.54 9.72 2.66
CA LEU A 35 -5.30 9.73 1.88
C LEU A 35 -4.31 8.65 2.35
N PHE A 36 -4.16 8.46 3.67
CA PHE A 36 -3.31 7.41 4.23
C PHE A 36 -3.83 6.00 3.91
N THR A 37 -5.14 5.77 4.03
CA THR A 37 -5.77 4.47 3.71
C THR A 37 -5.55 4.09 2.25
N VAL A 38 -5.69 5.04 1.33
CA VAL A 38 -5.46 4.84 -0.10
C VAL A 38 -3.99 4.62 -0.40
N GLY A 39 -3.09 5.40 0.24
CA GLY A 39 -1.64 5.22 0.12
C GLY A 39 -1.18 3.85 0.61
N VAL A 40 -1.69 3.38 1.75
CA VAL A 40 -1.43 2.03 2.26
C VAL A 40 -1.98 0.98 1.30
N ALA A 41 -3.24 1.09 0.85
CA ALA A 41 -3.80 0.14 -0.13
C ALA A 41 -2.98 0.08 -1.42
N LEU A 42 -2.45 1.21 -1.89
CA LEU A 42 -1.59 1.29 -3.07
C LEU A 42 -0.22 0.66 -2.83
N ILE A 43 0.42 0.92 -1.68
CA ILE A 43 1.69 0.30 -1.30
C ILE A 43 1.51 -1.21 -1.12
N PHE A 44 0.41 -1.67 -0.53
CA PHE A 44 0.10 -3.09 -0.38
C PHE A 44 -0.27 -3.76 -1.72
N GLY A 45 -0.92 -3.05 -2.64
CA GLY A 45 -1.29 -3.58 -3.95
C GLY A 45 -0.12 -3.58 -4.96
N ALA A 46 0.75 -2.58 -4.90
CA ALA A 46 1.87 -2.39 -5.84
C ALA A 46 3.24 -2.77 -5.26
N GLY A 47 3.32 -3.07 -3.97
CA GLY A 47 4.59 -3.31 -3.28
C GLY A 47 5.19 -4.67 -3.61
N ASP A 48 5.80 -4.79 -4.78
CA ASP A 48 6.66 -5.92 -5.14
C ASP A 48 8.10 -5.68 -4.67
N PHE A 49 8.28 -5.34 -3.39
CA PHE A 49 9.59 -4.91 -2.86
C PHE A 49 10.32 -6.01 -2.08
N THR A 50 10.46 -7.22 -2.62
CA THR A 50 11.25 -8.29 -1.96
C THR A 50 12.60 -7.75 -1.44
N LEU A 51 12.70 -7.55 -0.12
CA LEU A 51 13.93 -7.14 0.54
C LEU A 51 14.60 -8.43 0.99
N ASN A 52 15.64 -8.81 0.26
CA ASN A 52 16.40 -10.02 0.49
C ASN A 52 17.33 -9.79 1.70
N ILE A 53 16.88 -10.19 2.89
CA ILE A 53 17.75 -10.28 4.07
C ILE A 53 18.19 -11.75 4.17
N GLY A 54 19.30 -12.07 3.50
CA GLY A 54 19.81 -13.45 3.42
C GLY A 54 18.86 -14.40 2.66
N ASN A 55 18.52 -15.55 3.24
CA ASN A 55 17.68 -16.60 2.62
C ASN A 55 16.15 -16.41 2.87
N PHE A 56 15.73 -15.25 3.37
CA PHE A 56 14.33 -14.90 3.59
C PHE A 56 13.97 -13.65 2.81
N ALA A 57 13.18 -13.83 1.74
CA ALA A 57 12.57 -12.74 0.99
C ALA A 57 11.36 -12.23 1.78
N LEU A 58 11.58 -11.25 2.65
CA LEU A 58 10.48 -10.50 3.26
C LEU A 58 9.95 -9.53 2.19
N GLY A 59 8.74 -9.79 1.69
CA GLY A 59 8.07 -8.97 0.70
C GLY A 59 7.95 -7.51 1.17
N GLY A 60 8.35 -6.55 0.33
CA GLY A 60 8.68 -5.21 0.82
C GLY A 60 7.56 -4.28 1.15
N ILE A 61 6.32 -4.74 1.05
CA ILE A 61 5.22 -4.09 1.76
C ILE A 61 5.50 -4.18 3.27
N ALA A 62 5.99 -5.32 3.75
CA ALA A 62 6.33 -5.52 5.16
C ALA A 62 7.51 -4.64 5.58
N THR A 63 8.57 -4.58 4.77
CA THR A 63 9.78 -3.81 5.14
C THR A 63 9.57 -2.30 5.04
N SER A 64 8.80 -1.81 4.07
CA SER A 64 8.42 -0.40 4.01
C SER A 64 7.46 0.00 5.13
N THR A 65 6.49 -0.86 5.48
CA THR A 65 5.61 -0.64 6.63
C THR A 65 6.39 -0.63 7.94
N LEU A 66 7.31 -1.59 8.14
CA LEU A 66 8.19 -1.61 9.30
C LEU A 66 9.11 -0.39 9.34
N ALA A 67 9.70 0.02 8.22
CA ALA A 67 10.53 1.21 8.14
C ALA A 67 9.73 2.47 8.50
N ALA A 68 8.51 2.63 7.97
CA ALA A 68 7.62 3.74 8.30
C ALA A 68 7.17 3.71 9.77
N LEU A 69 6.87 2.53 10.32
CA LEU A 69 6.53 2.35 11.74
C LEU A 69 7.71 2.71 12.66
N VAL A 70 8.92 2.28 12.30
CA VAL A 70 10.15 2.58 13.04
C VAL A 70 10.47 4.08 12.97
N LEU A 71 10.35 4.70 11.80
CA LEU A 71 10.54 6.15 11.64
C LEU A 71 9.50 6.95 12.43
N TYR A 72 8.23 6.50 12.43
CA TYR A 72 7.17 7.08 13.24
C TYR A 72 7.46 6.96 14.73
N GLN A 73 7.92 5.80 15.20
CA GLN A 73 8.30 5.58 16.60
C GLN A 73 9.50 6.44 17.00
N LEU A 74 10.53 6.57 16.14
CA LEU A 74 11.70 7.41 16.36
C LEU A 74 11.35 8.90 16.45
N LEU A 75 10.51 9.38 15.54
CA LEU A 75 10.08 10.77 15.53
C LEU A 75 9.08 11.08 16.67
N GLY A 76 8.27 10.10 17.06
CA GLY A 76 7.38 10.17 18.22
C GLY A 76 8.13 10.17 19.55
N ILE A 77 9.22 9.42 19.67
CA ILE A 77 10.12 9.42 20.84
C ILE A 77 10.92 10.73 20.92
N GLY A 78 11.29 11.32 19.77
CA GLY A 78 11.99 12.60 19.69
C GLY A 78 11.18 13.83 20.13
N ARG A 79 9.88 13.66 20.43
CA ARG A 79 9.00 14.70 20.98
C ARG A 79 8.67 14.48 22.45
N SER A 80 9.63 13.95 23.21
CA SER A 80 9.66 14.16 24.66
C SER A 80 10.06 15.61 24.91
N ASP A 81 9.06 16.49 24.95
CA ASP A 81 9.19 17.79 25.59
C ASP A 81 9.86 17.60 26.96
N SER A 82 11.08 18.12 27.10
CA SER A 82 11.68 18.67 28.32
C SER A 82 12.94 19.44 27.97
#